data_AF-A0A090Q4M0-F1
#
_entry.id   AF-A0A090Q4M0-F1
#
_cell.length_a   1.000
_cell.length_b   1.000
_cell.length_c   1.000
_cell.angle_alpha   90.00
_cell.angle_beta   90.00
_cell.angle_gamma   90.00
#
_symmetry.space_group_name_H-M   'P 1'
#
loop_
_entity.id
_entity.type
_entity.pdbx_description
1 polymer ?
#
loop_
_entity_poly.entity_id
_entity_poly.type
_entity_poly.pdbx_seq_one_letter_code
_entity_poly.pdbx_strand_id
1 'polypeptide(L)'
;MFLLLFLGKQFGISANLRTKCAAFGAGKTSDFFDFDWKEERWNLMIVLGAIIGGFLGSTFMTNNGDNSVSISKNTVEELKSEYDFQSAGDSYLPEELFAIESLNDLTTIAILLVGGFLVGFGARYAGGCTSGHAISGLSNLQLPSLVAVIGFFIGGLIMIHVFFPLIF
;
A
#
# COMPACT_ATOMS: atom_id res chain seq x y z
N MET A 1 16.56 7.11 9.28
CA MET A 1 16.24 6.13 10.35
C MET A 1 16.91 6.47 11.67
N PHE A 2 18.22 6.76 11.70
CA PHE A 2 18.97 7.11 12.92
C PHE A 2 18.30 8.21 13.77
N LEU A 3 17.94 9.36 13.18
CA LEU A 3 17.25 10.45 13.92
C LEU A 3 15.91 10.02 14.52
N LEU A 4 15.13 9.19 13.81
CA LEU A 4 13.84 8.69 14.31
C LEU A 4 14.04 7.77 15.51
N LEU A 5 15.00 6.84 15.43
CA LEU A 5 15.33 5.94 16.53
C LEU A 5 15.89 6.70 17.74
N PHE A 6 16.74 7.69 17.50
CA PHE A 6 17.28 8.55 18.56
C PHE A 6 16.16 9.32 19.30
N LEU A 7 15.11 9.74 18.58
CA LEU A 7 13.93 10.39 19.13
C LEU A 7 12.88 9.40 19.68
N GLY A 8 13.17 8.10 19.69
CA GLY A 8 12.25 7.05 20.12
C GLY A 8 11.00 6.92 19.23
N LYS A 9 11.07 7.38 17.98
CA LYS A 9 9.97 7.38 17.02
C LYS A 9 10.11 6.22 16.03
N GLN A 10 9.00 5.56 15.74
CA GLN A 10 8.94 4.49 14.75
C GLN A 10 8.32 4.99 13.44
N PHE A 11 8.63 4.32 12.33
CA PHE A 11 8.05 4.59 11.02
C PHE A 11 7.23 3.37 10.60
N GLY A 12 5.91 3.44 10.77
CA GLY A 12 5.02 2.32 10.47
C GLY A 12 3.64 2.79 10.01
N ILE A 13 3.29 2.52 8.76
CA ILE A 13 2.00 2.89 8.19
C ILE A 13 0.90 1.94 8.67
N SER A 14 1.16 0.63 8.78
CA SER A 14 0.16 -0.39 9.18
C SER A 14 -0.33 -0.24 10.62
N ALA A 15 0.51 0.29 11.52
CA ALA A 15 0.12 0.58 12.90
C ALA A 15 -1.05 1.58 12.95
N ASN A 16 -1.15 2.50 11.98
CA ASN A 16 -2.22 3.51 11.95
C ASN A 16 -3.62 2.92 11.75
N LEU A 17 -3.76 1.80 11.04
CA LEU A 17 -5.08 1.18 10.87
C LEU A 17 -5.59 0.64 12.22
N ARG A 18 -4.70 0.01 12.99
CA ARG A 18 -4.97 -0.45 14.36
C ARG A 18 -5.28 0.72 15.30
N THR A 19 -4.51 1.80 15.23
CA THR A 19 -4.71 3.03 16.01
C THR A 19 -6.06 3.69 15.69
N LYS A 20 -6.48 3.73 14.42
CA LYS A 20 -7.81 4.22 14.04
C LYS A 20 -8.92 3.33 14.62
N CYS A 21 -8.82 2.01 14.48
CA CYS A 21 -9.80 1.08 15.05
C CYS A 21 -9.92 1.23 16.58
N ALA A 22 -8.80 1.35 17.29
CA ALA A 22 -8.78 1.62 18.74
C ALA A 22 -9.43 2.97 19.08
N ALA A 23 -9.12 4.04 18.33
CA ALA A 23 -9.70 5.36 18.53
C ALA A 23 -11.23 5.40 18.28
N PHE A 24 -11.74 4.59 17.34
CA PHE A 24 -13.19 4.42 17.10
C PHE A 24 -13.88 3.47 18.10
N GLY A 25 -13.18 2.99 19.12
CA GLY A 25 -13.77 2.24 20.23
C GLY A 25 -13.75 0.72 20.06
N ALA A 26 -12.99 0.17 19.11
CA ALA A 26 -12.84 -1.28 18.94
C ALA A 26 -12.19 -1.96 20.16
N GLY A 27 -11.54 -1.20 21.06
CA GLY A 27 -11.02 -1.70 22.34
C GLY A 27 -12.11 -2.28 23.26
N LYS A 28 -13.38 -1.89 23.08
CA LYS A 28 -14.52 -2.48 23.81
C LYS A 28 -14.94 -3.86 23.29
N THR A 29 -14.49 -4.22 22.09
CA THR A 29 -14.89 -5.48 21.40
C THR A 29 -13.77 -6.51 21.40
N SER A 30 -12.51 -6.08 21.54
CA SER A 30 -11.36 -6.97 21.52
C SER A 30 -10.16 -6.34 22.22
N ASP A 31 -9.54 -7.08 23.14
CA ASP A 31 -8.32 -6.71 23.89
C ASP A 31 -7.16 -6.30 22.95
N PHE A 32 -7.12 -6.82 21.72
CA PHE A 32 -6.15 -6.40 20.72
C PHE A 32 -6.17 -4.89 20.40
N PHE A 33 -7.34 -4.23 20.53
CA PHE A 33 -7.49 -2.79 20.30
C PHE A 33 -7.53 -1.98 21.59
N ASP A 34 -7.38 -2.62 22.75
CA ASP A 34 -7.36 -1.96 24.05
C ASP A 34 -5.94 -1.46 24.37
N PHE A 35 -5.57 -0.31 23.80
CA PHE A 35 -4.33 0.39 24.07
C PHE A 35 -4.52 1.90 23.92
N ASP A 36 -3.64 2.70 24.54
CA ASP A 36 -3.70 4.15 24.41
C ASP A 36 -3.20 4.60 23.03
N TRP A 37 -4.15 4.85 22.12
CA TRP A 37 -3.89 5.33 20.77
C TRP A 37 -3.10 6.66 20.74
N LYS A 38 -3.09 7.45 21.83
CA LYS A 38 -2.37 8.73 21.89
C LYS A 38 -0.85 8.56 21.95
N GLU A 39 -0.36 7.39 22.30
CA GLU A 39 1.07 7.06 22.24
C GLU A 39 1.56 6.99 20.77
N GLU A 40 0.65 6.65 19.85
CA GLU A 40 0.91 6.49 18.41
C GLU A 40 0.68 7.76 17.58
N ARG A 41 0.50 8.94 18.20
CA ARG A 41 0.28 10.23 17.50
C ARG A 41 1.34 10.55 16.44
N TRP A 42 2.56 10.05 16.64
CA TRP A 42 3.63 10.21 15.66
C TRP A 42 3.32 9.56 14.32
N ASN A 43 2.75 8.36 14.33
CA ASN A 43 2.38 7.64 13.11
C ASN A 43 1.23 8.33 12.36
N LEU A 44 0.30 8.98 13.09
CA LEU A 44 -0.75 9.80 12.49
C LEU A 44 -0.19 11.03 11.77
N MET A 45 0.83 11.68 12.34
CA MET A 45 1.52 12.80 11.67
C MET A 45 2.23 12.34 10.39
N ILE A 46 2.82 11.14 10.37
CA ILE A 46 3.41 10.56 9.14
C ILE A 46 2.35 10.38 8.06
N VAL A 47 1.18 9.83 8.39
CA VAL A 47 0.08 9.65 7.41
C VAL A 47 -0.40 10.99 6.87
N LEU A 48 -0.62 11.98 7.74
CA LEU A 48 -1.04 13.31 7.33
C LEU A 48 0.02 13.97 6.43
N GLY A 49 1.29 13.88 6.81
CA GLY A 49 2.41 14.36 6.00
C GLY A 49 2.52 13.67 4.65
N ALA A 50 2.25 12.36 4.58
CA ALA A 50 2.22 11.62 3.32
C ALA A 50 1.05 12.06 2.41
N ILE A 51 -0.13 12.33 2.97
CA ILE A 51 -1.28 12.85 2.20
C ILE A 51 -0.97 14.25 1.65
N ILE A 52 -0.49 15.16 2.50
CA ILE A 52 -0.13 16.53 2.07
C ILE A 52 1.01 16.48 1.06
N GLY A 53 2.04 15.67 1.32
CA GLY A 53 3.17 15.47 0.41
C GLY A 53 2.75 14.89 -0.93
N GLY A 54 1.83 13.93 -0.95
CA GLY A 54 1.26 13.38 -2.18
C GLY A 54 0.45 14.43 -2.96
N PHE A 55 -0.37 15.22 -2.28
CA PHE A 55 -1.12 16.32 -2.90
C PHE A 55 -0.19 17.37 -3.51
N LEU A 56 0.78 17.86 -2.74
CA LEU A 56 1.78 18.82 -3.22
C LEU A 56 2.62 18.25 -4.36
N GLY A 57 3.04 16.98 -4.24
CA GLY A 57 3.77 16.28 -5.30
C GLY A 57 2.96 16.21 -6.59
N SER A 58 1.70 15.79 -6.51
CA SER A 58 0.82 15.69 -7.68
C SER A 58 0.52 17.04 -8.35
N THR A 59 0.50 18.13 -7.58
CA THR A 59 0.12 19.46 -8.10
C THR A 59 1.33 20.27 -8.58
N PHE A 60 2.46 20.18 -7.88
CA PHE A 60 3.62 21.03 -8.11
C PHE A 60 4.82 20.30 -8.74
N MET A 61 4.95 18.98 -8.56
CA MET A 61 6.11 18.23 -9.06
C MET A 61 5.82 17.53 -10.39
N THR A 62 4.56 17.31 -10.74
CA THR A 62 4.14 16.83 -12.07
C THR A 62 4.24 17.97 -13.08
N ASN A 63 5.47 18.25 -13.52
CA ASN A 63 5.72 19.25 -14.55
C ASN A 63 5.19 18.75 -15.89
N ASN A 64 4.42 19.60 -16.59
CA ASN A 64 3.87 19.43 -17.94
C ASN A 64 2.54 18.67 -18.09
N GLY A 65 1.79 18.43 -17.00
CA GLY A 65 0.44 17.86 -17.11
C GLY A 65 0.38 16.39 -17.56
N ASP A 66 1.54 15.75 -17.66
CA ASP A 66 1.65 14.33 -17.98
C ASP A 66 1.63 13.54 -16.67
N ASN A 67 0.44 13.05 -16.31
CA ASN A 67 0.25 12.20 -15.13
C ASN A 67 0.57 10.73 -15.42
N SER A 68 1.05 10.41 -16.62
CA SER A 68 1.36 9.04 -17.01
C SER A 68 2.61 8.51 -16.29
N VAL A 69 2.60 7.22 -15.97
CA VAL A 69 3.79 6.53 -15.48
C VAL A 69 4.64 6.11 -16.67
N SER A 70 5.91 6.54 -16.69
CA SER A 70 6.86 6.11 -17.71
C SER A 70 7.20 4.62 -17.54
N ILE A 71 6.48 3.76 -18.27
CA ILE A 71 6.69 2.31 -18.33
C ILE A 71 7.24 1.91 -19.71
N SER A 72 7.79 0.70 -19.80
CA SER A 72 8.38 0.21 -21.05
C SER A 72 7.32 0.07 -22.15
N LYS A 73 7.68 0.35 -23.41
CA LYS A 73 6.75 0.24 -24.54
C LYS A 73 6.15 -1.17 -24.66
N ASN A 74 6.98 -2.19 -24.47
CA ASN A 74 6.53 -3.58 -24.48
C ASN A 74 5.48 -3.85 -23.40
N THR A 75 5.66 -3.29 -22.19
CA THR A 75 4.68 -3.42 -21.10
C THR A 75 3.39 -2.69 -21.41
N VAL A 76 3.44 -1.53 -22.06
CA VAL A 76 2.22 -0.81 -22.50
C VAL A 76 1.45 -1.65 -23.53
N GLU A 77 2.14 -2.18 -24.53
CA GLU A 77 1.53 -2.99 -25.58
C GLU A 77 0.92 -4.28 -25.01
N GLU A 78 1.61 -4.95 -24.09
CA GLU A 78 1.10 -6.15 -23.41
C GLU A 78 -0.14 -5.84 -22.57
N LEU A 79 -0.11 -4.78 -21.76
CA LEU A 79 -1.25 -4.35 -20.94
C LEU A 79 -2.47 -3.98 -21.78
N LYS A 80 -2.29 -3.30 -22.92
CA LYS A 80 -3.39 -2.92 -23.81
C LYS A 80 -3.95 -4.06 -24.64
N SER A 81 -3.10 -5.00 -25.07
CA SER A 81 -3.49 -6.05 -26.03
C SER A 81 -3.91 -7.36 -25.38
N GLU A 82 -3.28 -7.75 -24.25
CA GLU A 82 -3.56 -9.02 -23.58
C GLU A 82 -4.53 -8.88 -22.41
N TYR A 83 -4.49 -7.74 -21.70
CA TYR A 83 -5.20 -7.54 -20.43
C TYR A 83 -6.22 -6.39 -20.45
N ASP A 84 -6.47 -5.80 -21.62
CA ASP A 84 -7.46 -4.73 -21.88
C ASP A 84 -7.32 -3.45 -21.00
N PHE A 85 -6.12 -3.15 -20.52
CA PHE A 85 -5.82 -1.91 -19.79
C PHE A 85 -5.46 -0.77 -20.76
N GLN A 86 -6.47 -0.12 -21.34
CA GLN A 86 -6.30 0.97 -22.31
C GLN A 86 -5.63 2.21 -21.72
N SER A 87 -5.82 2.45 -20.42
CA SER A 87 -5.20 3.56 -19.69
C SER A 87 -3.69 3.39 -19.43
N ALA A 88 -3.11 2.23 -19.79
CA ALA A 88 -1.69 1.96 -19.61
C ALA A 88 -0.82 2.95 -20.38
N GLY A 89 0.05 3.69 -19.66
CA GLY A 89 0.93 4.69 -20.25
C GLY A 89 0.28 6.05 -20.51
N ASP A 90 -1.01 6.22 -20.24
CA ASP A 90 -1.74 7.47 -20.38
C ASP A 90 -2.15 8.05 -19.02
N SER A 91 -2.47 7.18 -18.05
CA SER A 91 -2.89 7.57 -16.70
C SER A 91 -1.93 7.07 -15.61
N TYR A 92 -2.00 7.68 -14.42
CA TYR A 92 -1.15 7.33 -13.27
C TYR A 92 -1.49 5.94 -12.71
N LEU A 93 -2.78 5.59 -12.76
CA LEU A 93 -3.36 4.33 -12.27
C LEU A 93 -4.32 3.80 -13.33
N PRO A 94 -4.55 2.48 -13.38
CA PRO A 94 -5.49 1.89 -14.32
C PRO A 94 -6.92 2.33 -14.00
N GLU A 95 -7.53 3.10 -14.90
CA GLU A 95 -8.89 3.62 -14.75
C GLU A 95 -9.93 2.49 -14.74
N GLU A 96 -9.63 1.40 -15.45
CA GLU A 96 -10.45 0.18 -15.51
C GLU A 96 -10.66 -0.46 -14.13
N LEU A 97 -9.76 -0.20 -13.17
CA LEU A 97 -9.90 -0.69 -11.79
C LEU A 97 -10.26 0.40 -10.78
N PHE A 98 -9.76 1.63 -10.97
CA PHE A 98 -9.83 2.67 -9.93
C PHE A 98 -10.77 3.83 -10.27
N ALA A 99 -11.32 3.91 -11.48
CA ALA A 99 -12.32 4.91 -11.83
C ALA A 99 -13.65 4.64 -11.09
N ILE A 100 -14.43 5.70 -10.87
CA ILE A 100 -15.70 5.62 -10.13
C ILE A 100 -16.71 4.80 -10.93
N GLU A 101 -16.65 4.89 -12.25
CA GLU A 101 -17.48 4.16 -13.20
C GLU A 101 -17.25 2.65 -13.10
N SER A 102 -15.98 2.23 -12.90
CA SER A 102 -15.54 0.84 -12.77
C SER A 102 -16.03 0.18 -11.48
N LEU A 103 -16.42 0.96 -10.46
CA LEU A 103 -17.03 0.45 -9.23
C LEU A 103 -18.45 -0.10 -9.45
N ASN A 104 -19.07 0.08 -10.62
CA ASN A 104 -20.34 -0.59 -10.93
C ASN A 104 -20.15 -2.03 -11.36
N ASP A 105 -18.93 -2.44 -11.71
CA ASP A 105 -18.63 -3.82 -12.06
C ASP A 105 -18.40 -4.69 -10.82
N LEU A 106 -19.09 -5.81 -10.78
CA LEU A 106 -19.03 -6.74 -9.64
C LEU A 106 -17.66 -7.40 -9.54
N THR A 107 -17.01 -7.67 -10.67
CA THR A 107 -15.69 -8.32 -10.71
C THR A 107 -14.62 -7.39 -10.17
N THR A 108 -14.60 -6.13 -10.61
CA THR A 108 -13.71 -5.09 -10.09
C THR A 108 -13.87 -4.91 -8.58
N ILE A 109 -15.10 -4.78 -8.07
CA ILE A 109 -15.34 -4.71 -6.62
C ILE A 109 -14.80 -5.96 -5.91
N ALA A 110 -15.07 -7.15 -6.43
CA ALA A 110 -14.64 -8.39 -5.81
C ALA A 110 -13.10 -8.46 -5.73
N ILE A 111 -12.40 -8.11 -6.80
CA ILE A 111 -10.94 -8.05 -6.85
C ILE A 111 -10.40 -7.07 -5.81
N LEU A 112 -10.93 -5.85 -5.75
CA LEU A 112 -10.48 -4.82 -4.80
C LEU A 112 -10.75 -5.22 -3.33
N LEU A 113 -11.91 -5.81 -3.04
CA LEU A 113 -12.25 -6.27 -1.69
C LEU A 113 -11.38 -7.44 -1.25
N VAL A 114 -11.24 -8.46 -2.09
CA VAL A 114 -10.42 -9.64 -1.77
C VAL A 114 -8.95 -9.24 -1.67
N GLY A 115 -8.44 -8.43 -2.61
CA GLY A 115 -7.08 -7.92 -2.58
C GLY A 115 -6.82 -7.08 -1.33
N GLY A 116 -7.69 -6.14 -1.01
CA GLY A 116 -7.59 -5.32 0.21
C GLY A 116 -7.61 -6.15 1.49
N PHE A 117 -8.49 -7.15 1.56
CA PHE A 117 -8.55 -8.09 2.68
C PHE A 117 -7.25 -8.89 2.83
N LEU A 118 -6.73 -9.46 1.75
CA LEU A 118 -5.49 -10.25 1.75
C LEU A 118 -4.28 -9.39 2.16
N VAL A 119 -4.20 -8.15 1.69
CA VAL A 119 -3.14 -7.20 2.08
C VAL A 119 -3.23 -6.88 3.58
N GLY A 120 -4.44 -6.59 4.08
CA GLY A 120 -4.66 -6.30 5.50
C GLY A 120 -4.33 -7.49 6.39
N PHE A 121 -4.83 -8.68 6.03
CA PHE A 121 -4.55 -9.93 6.71
C PHE A 121 -3.05 -10.25 6.71
N GLY A 122 -2.40 -10.20 5.53
CA GLY A 122 -0.98 -10.48 5.37
C GLY A 122 -0.09 -9.54 6.17
N ALA A 123 -0.38 -8.23 6.13
CA ALA A 123 0.36 -7.25 6.94
C ALA A 123 0.22 -7.53 8.45
N ARG A 124 -0.95 -8.00 8.91
CA ARG A 124 -1.13 -8.39 10.30
C ARG A 124 -0.41 -9.69 10.63
N TYR A 125 -0.46 -10.68 9.76
CA TYR A 125 0.19 -11.98 9.92
C TYR A 125 1.72 -11.83 10.00
N ALA A 126 2.30 -10.98 9.15
CA ALA A 126 3.72 -10.66 9.15
C ALA A 126 4.15 -9.77 10.35
N GLY A 127 3.21 -9.14 11.04
CA GLY A 127 3.50 -8.18 12.12
C GLY A 127 3.93 -6.80 11.62
N GLY A 128 3.70 -6.48 10.34
CA GLY A 128 4.09 -5.22 9.71
C GLY A 128 3.82 -5.22 8.21
N CYS A 129 3.82 -4.04 7.59
CA CYS A 129 3.78 -3.88 6.13
C CYS A 129 5.17 -3.54 5.56
N THR A 130 5.22 -3.22 4.27
CA THR A 130 6.46 -2.79 3.57
C THR A 130 7.15 -1.62 4.25
N SER A 131 6.44 -0.62 4.76
CA SER A 131 7.08 0.50 5.48
C SER A 131 7.78 0.05 6.76
N GLY A 132 7.21 -0.92 7.48
CA GLY A 132 7.76 -1.45 8.73
C GLY A 132 8.94 -2.40 8.49
N HIS A 133 8.77 -3.40 7.63
CA HIS A 133 9.81 -4.40 7.39
C HIS A 133 10.86 -3.95 6.37
N ALA A 134 10.47 -3.37 5.23
CA ALA A 134 11.40 -3.02 4.17
C ALA A 134 12.14 -1.71 4.44
N ILE A 135 11.43 -0.66 4.88
CA ILE A 135 12.09 0.64 5.15
C ILE A 135 12.78 0.60 6.52
N SER A 136 12.04 0.40 7.62
CA SER A 136 12.61 0.43 8.97
C SER A 136 13.38 -0.83 9.35
N GLY A 137 12.81 -2.01 9.10
CA GLY A 137 13.37 -3.29 9.53
C GLY A 137 14.69 -3.63 8.86
N LEU A 138 14.78 -3.53 7.53
CA LEU A 138 16.03 -3.75 6.79
C LEU A 138 17.08 -2.68 7.10
N SER A 139 16.68 -1.42 7.29
CA SER A 139 17.61 -0.36 7.72
C SER A 139 18.23 -0.65 9.09
N ASN A 140 17.55 -1.43 9.93
CA ASN A 140 18.02 -1.87 11.25
C ASN A 140 18.61 -3.29 11.24
N LEU A 141 18.85 -3.87 10.06
CA LEU A 141 19.40 -5.22 9.85
C LEU A 141 18.62 -6.33 10.60
N GLN A 142 17.30 -6.18 10.73
CA GLN A 142 16.47 -7.19 11.38
C GLN A 142 16.26 -8.39 10.47
N LEU A 143 16.80 -9.55 10.87
CA LEU A 143 16.60 -10.82 10.16
C LEU A 143 15.12 -11.20 9.93
N PRO A 144 14.20 -11.03 10.90
CA PRO A 144 12.77 -11.31 10.66
C PRO A 144 12.19 -10.44 9.55
N SER A 145 12.63 -9.18 9.46
CA SER A 145 12.18 -8.25 8.41
C SER A 145 12.75 -8.63 7.04
N LEU A 146 13.96 -9.18 6.97
CA LEU A 146 14.50 -9.73 5.73
C LEU A 146 13.66 -10.90 5.21
N VAL A 147 13.30 -11.84 6.09
CA VAL A 147 12.44 -12.97 5.72
C VAL A 147 11.07 -12.50 5.24
N ALA A 148 10.46 -11.55 5.95
CA ALA A 148 9.17 -10.95 5.56
C ALA A 148 9.24 -10.30 4.16
N VAL A 149 10.29 -9.53 3.89
CA VAL A 149 10.48 -8.85 2.59
C VAL A 149 10.67 -9.86 1.46
N ILE A 150 11.48 -10.90 1.65
CA ILE A 150 11.62 -11.98 0.66
C ILE A 150 10.26 -12.60 0.36
N GLY A 151 9.45 -12.88 1.39
CA GLY A 151 8.08 -13.37 1.24
C GLY A 151 7.18 -12.42 0.44
N PHE A 152 7.27 -11.10 0.69
CA PHE A 152 6.50 -10.10 -0.06
C PHE A 152 6.86 -10.09 -1.55
N PHE A 153 8.15 -10.19 -1.88
CA PHE A 153 8.59 -10.27 -3.28
C PHE A 153 8.13 -11.56 -3.95
N ILE A 154 8.23 -12.70 -3.29
CA ILE A 154 7.73 -13.98 -3.82
C ILE A 154 6.22 -13.89 -4.06
N GLY A 155 5.46 -13.35 -3.11
CA GLY A 155 4.01 -13.14 -3.26
C GLY A 155 3.67 -12.23 -4.45
N GLY A 156 4.41 -11.12 -4.61
CA GLY A 156 4.26 -10.23 -5.77
C GLY A 156 4.57 -10.90 -7.10
N LEU A 157 5.63 -11.73 -7.15
CA LEU A 157 5.98 -12.49 -8.34
C LEU A 157 4.92 -13.54 -8.70
N ILE A 158 4.36 -14.23 -7.71
CA ILE A 158 3.25 -15.16 -7.90
C ILE A 158 2.01 -14.40 -8.39
N MET A 159 1.72 -13.24 -7.80
CA MET A 159 0.59 -12.41 -8.22
C MET A 159 0.71 -12.03 -9.70
N ILE A 160 1.84 -11.50 -10.15
CA ILE A 160 1.99 -11.02 -11.52
C ILE A 160 2.14 -12.15 -12.56
N HIS A 161 2.81 -13.27 -12.24
CA HIS A 161 3.03 -14.34 -13.23
C HIS A 161 1.95 -15.41 -13.23
N VAL A 162 1.18 -15.57 -12.15
CA VAL A 162 0.19 -16.64 -12.03
C VAL A 162 -1.21 -16.08 -11.94
N PHE A 163 -1.49 -15.17 -11.01
CA PHE A 163 -2.87 -14.73 -10.76
C PHE A 163 -3.31 -13.63 -11.72
N PHE A 164 -2.42 -12.70 -12.07
CA PHE A 164 -2.77 -11.56 -12.93
C PHE A 164 -3.30 -12.03 -14.29
N PRO A 165 -2.66 -12.97 -15.02
CA PRO A 165 -3.17 -13.46 -16.31
C PRO A 165 -4.37 -14.40 -16.22
N LEU A 166 -4.78 -14.79 -15.00
CA LEU A 166 -5.98 -15.60 -14.78
C LEU A 166 -7.20 -14.74 -14.42
N ILE A 167 -6.96 -13.51 -13.92
CA ILE A 167 -8.00 -12.59 -13.48
C ILE A 167 -8.34 -11.59 -14.59
N PHE A 168 -7.32 -11.13 -15.30
CA PHE A 168 -7.40 -10.22 -16.45
C PHE A 168 -6.99 -10.98 -17.70
#